data_AF-A0AAU1HVI8-F1
#
_entry.id   AF-A0AAU1HVI8-F1
#
_cell.length_a   1.000
_cell.length_b   1.000
_cell.length_c   1.000
_cell.angle_alpha   90.00
_cell.angle_beta   90.00
_cell.angle_gamma   90.00
#
_symmetry.space_group_name_H-M   'P 1'
#
loop_
_entity.id
_entity.type
_entity.pdbx_description
1 polymer ?
#
loop_
_entity_poly.entity_id
_entity_poly.type
_entity_poly.pdbx_seq_one_letter_code
_entity_poly.pdbx_strand_id
1 'polypeptide(L)'
;MDLRSRILTYTAGFEPDDTYTPPAGDERAQLARGVGRLLDGDAAQAERALAPLGLGVTRLTDTDSGRRYDEIAAVRQSGKAARWGRLYLTADSDLRWNVQVPHPVSDRDTESLGVRLLENTPSGALVVAGAHRRAGRTDAADVAHREDSAFHAIVVELQKRGVPGLQLHGFARTSERPYEAIVSGGVAQSASGEASALADRLESDGLRVCRGWSARCPLEGTENVQGRSAERRHAPFLHVELAPAARSDGRDADETEDALRDLLGTWSAD
;
A
#
# COMPACT_ATOMS: atom_id res chain seq x y z
N MET A 1 -20.45 -7.44 -3.17
CA MET A 1 -19.50 -8.44 -2.70
C MET A 1 -18.81 -7.83 -1.51
N ASP A 2 -18.46 -8.60 -0.48
CA ASP A 2 -17.70 -8.04 0.64
C ASP A 2 -16.25 -7.80 0.19
N LEU A 3 -15.86 -6.53 0.09
CA LEU A 3 -14.54 -6.11 -0.37
C LEU A 3 -13.45 -6.59 0.60
N ARG A 4 -13.68 -6.42 1.90
CA ARG A 4 -12.77 -6.88 2.95
C ARG A 4 -12.54 -8.37 2.88
N SER A 5 -13.60 -9.17 2.83
CA SER A 5 -13.47 -10.62 2.68
C SER A 5 -12.70 -11.00 1.42
N ARG A 6 -12.89 -10.29 0.30
CA ARG A 6 -12.13 -10.54 -0.95
C ARG A 6 -10.63 -10.36 -0.75
N ILE A 7 -10.23 -9.22 -0.15
CA ILE A 7 -8.83 -8.86 0.02
C ILE A 7 -8.16 -9.78 1.04
N LEU A 8 -8.80 -10.01 2.19
CA LEU A 8 -8.24 -10.86 3.24
C LEU A 8 -8.16 -12.34 2.81
N THR A 9 -9.14 -12.82 2.03
CA THR A 9 -9.06 -14.18 1.45
C THR A 9 -7.91 -14.30 0.45
N TYR A 10 -7.59 -13.23 -0.28
CA TYR A 10 -6.47 -13.24 -1.22
C TYR A 10 -5.12 -13.41 -0.51
N THR A 11 -4.92 -12.78 0.64
CA THR A 11 -3.65 -12.81 1.37
C THR A 11 -3.52 -13.99 2.33
N ALA A 12 -4.63 -14.56 2.80
CA ALA A 12 -4.67 -15.58 3.87
C ALA A 12 -3.76 -16.80 3.69
N GLY A 13 -3.43 -17.17 2.45
CA GLY A 13 -2.58 -18.32 2.13
C GLY A 13 -1.13 -17.99 1.78
N PHE A 14 -0.65 -16.77 2.04
CA PHE A 14 0.71 -16.38 1.71
C PHE A 14 1.71 -16.94 2.71
N GLU A 15 2.60 -17.80 2.23
CA GLU A 15 3.62 -18.45 3.04
C GLU A 15 5.02 -17.94 2.67
N PRO A 16 5.97 -17.92 3.63
CA PRO A 16 7.34 -17.49 3.35
C PRO A 16 8.07 -18.39 2.34
N ASP A 17 7.64 -19.64 2.21
CA ASP A 17 8.26 -20.67 1.36
C ASP A 17 7.67 -20.65 -0.06
N ASP A 18 6.66 -19.82 -0.31
CA ASP A 18 5.99 -19.74 -1.60
C ASP A 18 6.98 -19.38 -2.72
N THR A 19 6.68 -19.86 -3.93
CA THR A 19 7.41 -19.41 -5.12
C THR A 19 6.98 -18.02 -5.52
N TYR A 20 7.94 -17.14 -5.76
CA TYR A 20 7.71 -15.84 -6.38
C TYR A 20 8.67 -15.63 -7.54
N THR A 21 8.19 -15.01 -8.62
CA THR A 21 9.01 -14.55 -9.73
C THR A 21 8.51 -13.17 -10.13
N PRO A 22 9.37 -12.13 -10.06
CA PRO A 22 8.97 -10.80 -10.48
C PRO A 22 8.68 -10.79 -11.99
N PRO A 23 7.85 -9.84 -12.46
CA PRO A 23 7.64 -9.64 -13.89
C PRO A 23 8.96 -9.29 -14.62
N ALA A 24 9.11 -9.83 -15.83
CA ALA A 24 10.17 -9.43 -16.75
C ALA A 24 10.04 -7.95 -17.16
N GLY A 25 11.07 -7.40 -17.81
CA GLY A 25 11.11 -5.97 -18.14
C GLY A 25 9.97 -5.52 -19.07
N ASP A 26 9.63 -6.33 -20.07
CA ASP A 26 8.52 -6.12 -20.99
C ASP A 26 7.16 -6.30 -20.29
N GLU A 27 7.02 -7.33 -19.45
CA GLU A 27 5.84 -7.56 -18.60
C GLU A 27 5.58 -6.35 -17.68
N ARG A 28 6.63 -5.81 -17.03
CA ARG A 28 6.52 -4.59 -16.19
C ARG A 28 6.11 -3.37 -17.00
N ALA A 29 6.71 -3.17 -18.16
CA ALA A 29 6.36 -2.05 -19.02
C ALA A 29 4.90 -2.14 -19.49
N GLN A 30 4.42 -3.35 -19.76
CA GLN A 30 3.03 -3.60 -20.13
C GLN A 30 2.07 -3.43 -18.96
N LEU A 31 2.43 -3.89 -17.76
CA LEU A 31 1.68 -3.65 -16.54
C LEU A 31 1.53 -2.14 -16.29
N ALA A 32 2.63 -1.39 -16.34
CA ALA A 32 2.62 0.06 -16.17
C ALA A 32 1.71 0.77 -17.19
N ARG A 33 1.73 0.35 -18.47
CA ARG A 33 0.79 0.85 -19.48
C ARG A 33 -0.66 0.55 -19.12
N GLY A 34 -0.97 -0.67 -18.69
CA GLY A 34 -2.32 -1.07 -18.30
C GLY A 34 -2.85 -0.30 -17.10
N VAL A 35 -2.04 -0.19 -16.05
CA VAL A 35 -2.36 0.60 -14.84
C VAL A 35 -2.56 2.07 -15.21
N GLY A 36 -1.67 2.64 -16.02
CA GLY A 36 -1.80 4.02 -16.48
C GLY A 36 -3.11 4.27 -17.23
N ARG A 37 -3.51 3.38 -18.14
CA ARG A 37 -4.80 3.48 -18.84
C ARG A 37 -6.00 3.46 -17.89
N LEU A 38 -5.95 2.62 -16.85
CA LEU A 38 -7.03 2.55 -15.87
C LEU A 38 -7.12 3.84 -15.05
N LEU A 39 -5.98 4.37 -14.60
CA LEU A 39 -5.89 5.64 -13.89
C LEU A 39 -6.34 6.84 -14.75
N ASP A 40 -6.21 6.74 -16.07
CA ASP A 40 -6.70 7.75 -17.02
C ASP A 40 -8.20 7.55 -17.38
N GLY A 41 -8.89 6.61 -16.72
CA GLY A 41 -10.32 6.33 -16.94
C GLY A 41 -10.63 5.43 -18.14
N ASP A 42 -9.62 4.87 -18.81
CA ASP A 42 -9.77 3.99 -19.97
C ASP A 42 -9.66 2.51 -19.59
N ALA A 43 -10.67 2.02 -18.87
CA ALA A 43 -10.74 0.63 -18.42
C ALA A 43 -10.67 -0.38 -19.58
N ALA A 44 -11.20 -0.03 -20.75
CA ALA A 44 -11.18 -0.91 -21.92
C ALA A 44 -9.78 -1.07 -22.51
N GLN A 45 -9.00 0.01 -22.62
CA GLN A 45 -7.59 -0.10 -23.03
C GLN A 45 -6.72 -0.72 -21.93
N ALA A 46 -7.03 -0.46 -20.66
CA ALA A 46 -6.35 -1.10 -19.54
C ALA A 46 -6.49 -2.62 -19.61
N GLU A 47 -7.71 -3.12 -19.75
CA GLU A 47 -7.99 -4.55 -19.87
C GLU A 47 -7.26 -5.18 -21.08
N ARG A 48 -7.31 -4.54 -22.25
CA ARG A 48 -6.55 -5.00 -23.44
C ARG A 48 -5.05 -5.08 -23.19
N ALA A 49 -4.48 -4.11 -22.48
CA ALA A 49 -3.06 -4.09 -22.16
C ALA A 49 -2.68 -5.14 -21.10
N LEU A 50 -3.58 -5.43 -20.16
CA LEU A 50 -3.33 -6.35 -19.03
C LEU A 50 -3.60 -7.82 -19.39
N ALA A 51 -4.50 -8.10 -20.33
CA ALA A 51 -4.90 -9.46 -20.69
C ALA A 51 -3.73 -10.39 -21.08
N PRO A 52 -2.72 -9.97 -21.87
CA PRO A 52 -1.58 -10.84 -22.19
C PRO A 52 -0.72 -11.22 -20.96
N LEU A 53 -0.81 -10.45 -19.88
CA LEU A 53 -0.14 -10.75 -18.61
C LEU A 53 -0.95 -11.72 -17.73
N GLY A 54 -2.15 -12.11 -18.16
CA GLY A 54 -3.10 -12.86 -17.33
C GLY A 54 -3.74 -12.02 -16.23
N LEU A 55 -3.71 -10.69 -16.35
CA LEU A 55 -4.37 -9.73 -15.46
C LEU A 55 -5.66 -9.22 -16.11
N GLY A 56 -6.68 -8.99 -15.30
CA GLY A 56 -7.97 -8.42 -15.73
C GLY A 56 -8.32 -7.17 -14.94
N VAL A 57 -9.26 -6.40 -15.47
CA VAL A 57 -9.91 -5.27 -14.78
C VAL A 57 -11.33 -5.69 -14.43
N THR A 58 -11.72 -5.63 -13.17
CA THR A 58 -13.08 -5.98 -12.73
C THR A 58 -13.66 -4.88 -11.87
N ARG A 59 -14.88 -4.42 -12.22
CA ARG A 59 -15.63 -3.51 -11.36
C ARG A 59 -16.31 -4.29 -10.24
N LEU A 60 -16.00 -3.91 -9.01
CA LEU A 60 -16.56 -4.45 -7.78
C LEU A 60 -17.53 -3.43 -7.18
N THR A 61 -18.61 -3.92 -6.58
CA THR A 61 -19.47 -3.13 -5.71
C THR A 61 -19.39 -3.73 -4.32
N ASP A 62 -18.89 -2.95 -3.36
CA ASP A 62 -18.92 -3.32 -1.95
C ASP A 62 -20.37 -3.37 -1.47
N THR A 63 -20.78 -4.49 -0.88
CA THR A 63 -22.16 -4.68 -0.41
C THR A 63 -22.48 -3.88 0.83
N ASP A 64 -21.48 -3.56 1.65
CA ASP A 64 -21.71 -2.91 2.93
C ASP A 64 -21.88 -1.40 2.75
N SER A 65 -21.06 -0.80 1.89
CA SER A 65 -21.10 0.64 1.64
C SER A 65 -21.74 1.07 0.32
N GLY A 66 -21.95 0.14 -0.62
CA GLY A 66 -22.40 0.45 -1.98
C GLY A 66 -21.35 1.11 -2.88
N ARG A 67 -20.15 1.39 -2.36
CA ARG A 67 -19.05 1.99 -3.14
C ARG A 67 -18.54 1.03 -4.20
N ARG A 68 -18.13 1.60 -5.34
CA ARG A 68 -17.58 0.82 -6.46
C ARG A 68 -16.09 1.04 -6.59
N TYR A 69 -15.40 -0.05 -6.93
CA TYR A 69 -13.95 -0.08 -7.12
C TYR A 69 -13.62 -0.81 -8.41
N ASP A 70 -12.65 -0.30 -9.17
CA ASP A 70 -12.02 -1.08 -10.23
C ASP A 70 -10.83 -1.85 -9.62
N GLU A 71 -10.78 -3.16 -9.87
CA GLU A 71 -9.72 -4.04 -9.41
C GLU A 71 -8.85 -4.49 -10.60
N ILE A 72 -7.53 -4.35 -10.47
CA ILE A 72 -6.57 -5.12 -11.27
C ILE A 72 -6.13 -6.34 -10.46
N ALA A 73 -6.42 -7.52 -10.98
CA ALA A 73 -6.00 -8.79 -10.38
C ALA A 73 -5.76 -9.85 -11.46
N ALA A 74 -5.07 -10.94 -11.09
CA ALA A 74 -4.92 -12.08 -11.98
C ALA A 74 -6.27 -12.75 -12.27
N VAL A 75 -6.53 -13.03 -13.55
CA VAL A 75 -7.74 -13.74 -14.00
C VAL A 75 -7.77 -15.17 -13.47
N ARG A 76 -6.58 -15.78 -13.31
CA ARG A 76 -6.41 -17.10 -12.71
C ARG A 76 -5.75 -16.97 -11.35
N GLN A 77 -6.20 -17.78 -10.39
CA GLN A 77 -5.61 -17.84 -9.04
C GLN A 77 -4.26 -18.56 -9.00
N SER A 78 -3.79 -19.10 -10.13
CA SER A 78 -2.51 -19.79 -10.27
C SER A 78 -1.60 -19.10 -11.29
N GLY A 79 -0.30 -19.37 -11.18
CA GLY A 79 0.72 -18.78 -12.05
C GLY A 79 1.37 -17.52 -11.47
N LYS A 80 2.33 -16.95 -12.21
CA LYS A 80 3.17 -15.82 -11.74
C LYS A 80 2.34 -14.57 -11.44
N ALA A 81 1.43 -14.19 -12.35
CA ALA A 81 0.60 -12.99 -12.21
C ALA A 81 -0.28 -13.01 -10.95
N ALA A 82 -0.75 -14.18 -10.50
CA ALA A 82 -1.52 -14.31 -9.26
C ALA A 82 -0.72 -13.86 -8.02
N ARG A 83 0.62 -13.91 -8.09
CA ARG A 83 1.53 -13.50 -7.03
C ARG A 83 2.06 -12.08 -7.17
N TRP A 84 1.71 -11.36 -8.22
CA TRP A 84 2.20 -9.99 -8.46
C TRP A 84 1.51 -8.90 -7.62
N GLY A 85 0.35 -9.21 -7.07
CA GLY A 85 -0.42 -8.30 -6.21
C GLY A 85 -1.74 -7.88 -6.85
N ARG A 86 -2.41 -6.94 -6.19
CA ARG A 86 -3.68 -6.37 -6.63
C ARG A 86 -3.69 -4.86 -6.43
N LEU A 87 -4.40 -4.18 -7.32
CA LEU A 87 -4.75 -2.76 -7.19
C LEU A 87 -6.27 -2.66 -7.06
N TYR A 88 -6.73 -1.91 -6.07
CA TYR A 88 -8.11 -1.48 -5.93
C TYR A 88 -8.11 0.04 -6.04
N LEU A 89 -8.92 0.62 -6.92
CA LEU A 89 -9.10 2.07 -7.01
C LEU A 89 -10.58 2.39 -6.98
N THR A 90 -10.95 3.53 -6.39
CA THR A 90 -12.31 4.06 -6.51
C THR A 90 -12.73 4.16 -7.99
N ALA A 91 -13.96 3.79 -8.30
CA ALA A 91 -14.49 3.83 -9.67
C ALA A 91 -15.37 5.06 -9.95
N ASP A 92 -15.80 5.77 -8.90
CA ASP A 92 -16.86 6.78 -8.96
C ASP A 92 -16.41 8.17 -8.52
N SER A 93 -15.13 8.34 -8.23
CA SER A 93 -14.55 9.61 -7.80
C SER A 93 -13.11 9.74 -8.30
N ASP A 94 -12.61 10.97 -8.29
CA ASP A 94 -11.20 11.20 -8.59
C ASP A 94 -10.33 10.55 -7.52
N LEU A 95 -9.18 10.03 -7.97
CA LEU A 95 -8.19 9.41 -7.10
C LEU A 95 -7.36 10.50 -6.42
N ARG A 96 -7.37 10.52 -5.09
CA ARG A 96 -6.74 11.57 -4.26
C ARG A 96 -5.59 11.06 -3.41
N TRP A 97 -5.54 9.77 -3.10
CA TRP A 97 -4.49 9.17 -2.28
C TRP A 97 -4.38 7.68 -2.57
N ASN A 98 -3.29 7.06 -2.12
CA ASN A 98 -3.16 5.61 -2.12
C ASN A 98 -2.53 5.08 -0.83
N VAL A 99 -3.02 3.93 -0.38
CA VAL A 99 -2.42 3.11 0.67
C VAL A 99 -1.67 1.94 0.04
N GLN A 100 -0.48 1.66 0.54
CA GLN A 100 0.43 0.64 0.01
C GLN A 100 0.75 -0.39 1.10
N VAL A 101 0.47 -1.66 0.83
CA VAL A 101 0.75 -2.80 1.72
C VAL A 101 1.77 -3.73 1.04
N PRO A 102 3.08 -3.47 1.22
CA PRO A 102 4.14 -4.24 0.56
C PRO A 102 4.35 -5.62 1.20
N HIS A 103 4.00 -5.82 2.48
CA HIS A 103 4.28 -7.04 3.25
C HIS A 103 3.03 -7.64 3.91
N PRO A 104 1.94 -7.90 3.16
CA PRO A 104 0.76 -8.51 3.74
C PRO A 104 1.11 -9.86 4.39
N VAL A 105 0.45 -10.20 5.50
CA VAL A 105 0.70 -11.37 6.35
C VAL A 105 2.04 -11.34 7.09
N SER A 106 3.13 -10.95 6.43
CA SER A 106 4.45 -10.86 7.05
C SER A 106 4.48 -9.79 8.12
N ASP A 107 4.02 -8.59 7.78
CA ASP A 107 3.91 -7.48 8.70
C ASP A 107 2.59 -7.54 9.47
N ARG A 108 2.00 -8.75 9.64
CA ARG A 108 0.61 -9.07 10.04
C ARG A 108 -0.37 -7.94 9.69
N ASP A 109 -1.50 -7.79 10.34
CA ASP A 109 -2.72 -6.97 10.07
C ASP A 109 -2.70 -5.66 9.23
N THR A 110 -1.57 -5.19 8.69
CA THR A 110 -1.43 -4.16 7.64
C THR A 110 -2.39 -4.31 6.45
N GLU A 111 -2.66 -5.52 5.94
CA GLU A 111 -3.67 -5.70 4.89
C GLU A 111 -5.08 -5.39 5.38
N SER A 112 -5.41 -5.76 6.62
CA SER A 112 -6.69 -5.45 7.25
C SER A 112 -6.82 -3.95 7.46
N LEU A 113 -5.81 -3.30 8.03
CA LEU A 113 -5.77 -1.85 8.18
C LEU A 113 -5.89 -1.14 6.83
N GLY A 114 -5.15 -1.57 5.81
CA GLY A 114 -5.22 -0.99 4.46
C GLY A 114 -6.62 -1.08 3.84
N VAL A 115 -7.33 -2.19 4.04
CA VAL A 115 -8.73 -2.32 3.62
C VAL A 115 -9.61 -1.35 4.40
N ARG A 116 -9.48 -1.28 5.73
CA ARG A 116 -10.31 -0.39 6.56
C ARG A 116 -10.14 1.07 6.14
N LEU A 117 -8.91 1.50 5.83
CA LEU A 117 -8.65 2.84 5.29
C LEU A 117 -9.32 3.07 3.92
N LEU A 118 -9.28 2.08 3.02
CA LEU A 118 -9.99 2.16 1.72
C LEU A 118 -11.50 2.22 1.88
N GLU A 119 -12.07 1.44 2.79
CA GLU A 119 -13.50 1.42 3.05
C GLU A 119 -13.93 2.70 3.76
N ASN A 120 -13.15 3.25 4.68
CA ASN A 120 -13.60 4.32 5.57
C ASN A 120 -13.23 5.73 5.10
N THR A 121 -12.51 5.84 3.97
CA THR A 121 -12.14 7.11 3.35
C THR A 121 -12.41 7.06 1.85
N PRO A 122 -13.15 8.02 1.26
CA PRO A 122 -13.44 8.03 -0.17
C PRO A 122 -12.20 8.40 -0.99
N SER A 123 -12.32 8.31 -2.33
CA SER A 123 -11.31 8.79 -3.28
C SER A 123 -9.93 8.12 -3.21
N GLY A 124 -9.86 6.91 -2.66
CA GLY A 124 -8.60 6.19 -2.46
C GLY A 124 -8.32 5.08 -3.45
N ALA A 125 -7.07 4.61 -3.39
CA ALA A 125 -6.63 3.33 -3.92
C ALA A 125 -5.88 2.53 -2.85
N LEU A 126 -5.90 1.20 -2.98
CA LEU A 126 -5.12 0.27 -2.18
C LEU A 126 -4.28 -0.61 -3.11
N VAL A 127 -2.97 -0.64 -2.87
CA VAL A 127 -2.01 -1.54 -3.55
C VAL A 127 -1.57 -2.61 -2.56
N VAL A 128 -1.83 -3.88 -2.86
CA VAL A 128 -1.47 -5.02 -1.99
C VAL A 128 -0.47 -5.90 -2.73
N ALA A 129 0.68 -6.19 -2.14
CA ALA A 129 1.64 -7.13 -2.69
C ALA A 129 1.06 -8.55 -2.76
N GLY A 130 1.50 -9.36 -3.72
CA GLY A 130 0.86 -10.65 -4.00
C GLY A 130 1.54 -11.88 -3.39
N ALA A 131 2.48 -11.68 -2.48
CA ALA A 131 3.18 -12.76 -1.80
C ALA A 131 3.73 -12.31 -0.44
N HIS A 132 4.06 -13.28 0.42
CA HIS A 132 4.84 -13.04 1.62
C HIS A 132 6.23 -12.50 1.22
N ARG A 133 6.78 -11.50 1.93
CA ARG A 133 8.05 -10.83 1.56
C ARG A 133 9.26 -11.76 1.35
N ARG A 134 9.30 -12.87 2.09
CA ARG A 134 10.33 -13.92 2.00
C ARG A 134 10.16 -14.90 0.82
N ALA A 135 9.05 -14.84 0.11
CA ALA A 135 8.76 -15.75 -1.00
C ALA A 135 9.72 -15.55 -2.17
N GLY A 136 9.99 -16.64 -2.88
CA GLY A 136 10.97 -16.70 -3.97
C GLY A 136 12.42 -16.76 -3.47
N ARG A 137 13.36 -16.59 -4.40
CA ARG A 137 14.80 -16.62 -4.09
C ARG A 137 15.29 -15.21 -3.79
N THR A 138 16.24 -15.09 -2.85
CA THR A 138 16.95 -13.82 -2.56
C THR A 138 15.97 -12.65 -2.37
N ASP A 139 14.96 -12.85 -1.52
CA ASP A 139 13.94 -11.84 -1.16
C ASP A 139 13.27 -11.19 -2.38
N ALA A 140 13.01 -11.97 -3.42
CA ALA A 140 12.39 -11.48 -4.66
C ALA A 140 11.00 -10.87 -4.44
N ALA A 141 10.29 -11.32 -3.41
CA ALA A 141 8.99 -10.79 -3.02
C ALA A 141 9.06 -9.63 -1.99
N ASP A 142 10.24 -9.21 -1.53
CA ASP A 142 10.39 -8.05 -0.64
C ASP A 142 10.28 -6.75 -1.46
N VAL A 143 9.06 -6.45 -1.88
CA VAL A 143 8.77 -5.41 -2.88
C VAL A 143 9.12 -3.99 -2.42
N ALA A 144 9.29 -3.77 -1.12
CA ALA A 144 9.78 -2.51 -0.54
C ALA A 144 11.26 -2.24 -0.91
N HIS A 145 12.00 -3.26 -1.32
CA HIS A 145 13.41 -3.19 -1.71
C HIS A 145 13.66 -3.53 -3.19
N ARG A 146 12.59 -3.67 -4.01
CA ARG A 146 12.66 -4.22 -5.37
C ARG A 146 11.94 -3.35 -6.41
N GLU A 147 12.72 -2.61 -7.21
CA GLU A 147 12.20 -1.81 -8.34
C GLU A 147 11.70 -2.69 -9.52
N ASP A 148 12.11 -3.97 -9.56
CA ASP A 148 11.68 -4.95 -10.56
C ASP A 148 10.36 -5.65 -10.21
N SER A 149 9.68 -5.25 -9.13
CA SER A 149 8.39 -5.80 -8.74
C SER A 149 7.21 -5.18 -9.50
N ALA A 150 6.11 -5.94 -9.62
CA ALA A 150 4.83 -5.42 -10.11
C ALA A 150 4.26 -4.34 -9.18
N PHE A 151 4.41 -4.52 -7.86
CA PHE A 151 4.01 -3.54 -6.84
C PHE A 151 4.67 -2.18 -7.08
N HIS A 152 5.99 -2.16 -7.30
CA HIS A 152 6.71 -0.94 -7.64
C HIS A 152 6.18 -0.30 -8.93
N ALA A 153 5.94 -1.09 -9.99
CA ALA A 153 5.40 -0.57 -11.25
C ALA A 153 4.03 0.11 -11.08
N ILE A 154 3.13 -0.48 -10.27
CA ILE A 154 1.82 0.12 -9.94
C ILE A 154 1.99 1.43 -9.17
N VAL A 155 2.81 1.42 -8.11
CA VAL A 155 3.04 2.61 -7.26
C VAL A 155 3.66 3.75 -8.07
N VAL A 156 4.57 3.46 -8.99
CA VAL A 156 5.17 4.47 -9.88
C VAL A 156 4.12 5.15 -10.77
N GLU A 157 3.10 4.43 -11.25
CA GLU A 157 2.04 5.03 -12.06
C GLU A 157 1.14 6.00 -11.28
N LEU A 158 0.92 5.72 -9.98
CA LEU A 158 0.25 6.63 -9.06
C LEU A 158 1.10 7.88 -8.81
N GLN A 159 2.39 7.71 -8.53
CA GLN A 159 3.33 8.82 -8.31
C GLN A 159 3.50 9.72 -9.53
N LYS A 160 3.49 9.16 -10.76
CA LYS A 160 3.53 9.94 -12.01
C LYS A 160 2.37 10.92 -12.16
N ARG A 161 1.25 10.64 -11.48
CA ARG A 161 0.04 11.47 -11.45
C ARG A 161 -0.03 12.34 -10.19
N GLY A 162 1.04 12.37 -9.40
CA GLY A 162 1.13 13.18 -8.18
C GLY A 162 0.27 12.67 -7.03
N VAL A 163 -0.25 11.43 -7.09
CA VAL A 163 -1.13 10.89 -6.04
C VAL A 163 -0.29 10.59 -4.77
N PRO A 164 -0.56 11.26 -3.64
CA PRO A 164 0.10 11.00 -2.35
C PRO A 164 0.01 9.53 -1.92
N GLY A 165 1.11 8.98 -1.40
CA GLY A 165 1.19 7.59 -0.96
C GLY A 165 1.46 7.44 0.54
N LEU A 166 0.65 6.63 1.21
CA LEU A 166 0.89 6.14 2.57
C LEU A 166 1.29 4.66 2.48
N GLN A 167 2.53 4.32 2.86
CA GLN A 167 2.99 2.93 2.89
C GLN A 167 3.05 2.40 4.32
N LEU A 168 2.31 1.31 4.55
CA LEU A 168 2.14 0.68 5.84
C LEU A 168 3.11 -0.48 5.99
N HIS A 169 3.82 -0.49 7.10
CA HIS A 169 4.69 -1.56 7.54
C HIS A 169 4.40 -1.94 8.98
N GLY A 170 4.94 -3.07 9.40
CA GLY A 170 4.78 -3.58 10.75
C GLY A 170 6.08 -4.13 11.31
N PHE A 171 6.27 -3.92 12.61
CA PHE A 171 7.43 -4.45 13.33
C PHE A 171 7.05 -5.17 14.60
N ALA A 172 7.93 -6.05 15.07
CA ALA A 172 7.82 -6.65 16.40
C ALA A 172 8.32 -5.67 17.46
N ARG A 173 7.47 -5.41 18.47
CA ARG A 173 7.83 -4.60 19.64
C ARG A 173 8.94 -5.28 20.43
N THR A 174 9.98 -4.52 20.74
CA THR A 174 11.15 -4.96 21.51
C THR A 174 11.61 -3.83 22.42
N SER A 175 12.54 -4.09 23.33
CA SER A 175 13.16 -3.03 24.15
C SER A 175 13.87 -1.96 23.30
N GLU A 176 14.40 -2.33 22.14
CA GLU A 176 15.04 -1.43 21.17
C GLU A 176 14.04 -0.67 20.28
N ARG A 177 12.79 -1.13 20.24
CA ARG A 177 11.68 -0.50 19.51
C ARG A 177 10.52 -0.27 20.47
N PRO A 178 10.65 0.65 21.44
CA PRO A 178 9.63 0.92 22.43
C PRO A 178 8.53 1.84 21.88
N TYR A 179 8.24 1.83 20.58
CA TYR A 179 7.26 2.72 19.96
C TYR A 179 6.00 1.95 19.58
N GLU A 180 4.87 2.64 19.52
CA GLU A 180 3.65 2.14 18.88
C GLU A 180 3.68 2.44 17.37
N ALA A 181 4.25 3.59 16.98
CA ALA A 181 4.39 3.98 15.58
C ALA A 181 5.75 4.63 15.30
N ILE A 182 6.25 4.48 14.08
CA ILE A 182 7.37 5.26 13.54
C ILE A 182 6.89 5.92 12.26
N VAL A 183 6.92 7.25 12.22
CA VAL A 183 6.46 8.05 11.09
C VAL A 183 7.67 8.71 10.44
N SER A 184 7.81 8.55 9.13
CA SER A 184 8.96 9.03 8.36
C SER A 184 8.55 9.41 6.93
N GLY A 185 9.29 10.34 6.31
CA GLY A 185 9.24 10.57 4.86
C GLY A 185 9.98 9.51 4.04
N GLY A 186 10.52 8.47 4.70
CA GLY A 186 11.36 7.47 4.08
C GLY A 186 12.74 8.05 3.76
N VAL A 187 12.95 8.37 2.49
CA VAL A 187 14.20 8.97 2.00
C VAL A 187 14.23 10.47 2.27
N ALA A 188 13.06 11.10 2.30
CA ALA A 188 12.90 12.48 2.69
C ALA A 188 13.13 12.58 4.20
N GLN A 189 14.27 13.12 4.59
CA GLN A 189 14.65 13.29 6.00
C GLN A 189 14.02 14.54 6.64
N SER A 190 13.38 15.39 5.85
CA SER A 190 12.63 16.56 6.33
C SER A 190 11.19 16.20 6.67
N ALA A 191 10.66 16.79 7.74
CA ALA A 191 9.25 16.69 8.08
C ALA A 191 8.39 17.39 7.01
N SER A 192 7.41 16.67 6.44
CA SER A 192 6.28 17.33 5.78
C SER A 192 5.29 17.81 6.85
N GLY A 193 4.41 18.75 6.47
CA GLY A 193 3.35 19.22 7.36
C GLY A 193 2.41 18.08 7.75
N GLU A 194 2.11 17.21 6.80
CA GLU A 194 1.26 16.02 6.96
C GLU A 194 1.91 14.96 7.84
N ALA A 195 3.23 14.72 7.70
CA ALA A 195 3.97 13.82 8.58
C ALA A 195 3.90 14.31 10.04
N SER A 196 4.10 15.61 10.23
CA SER A 196 4.05 16.24 11.56
C SER A 196 2.64 16.14 12.15
N ALA A 197 1.60 16.46 11.39
CA ALA A 197 0.22 16.38 11.82
C ALA A 197 -0.21 14.95 12.19
N LEU A 198 0.21 13.94 11.40
CA LEU A 198 -0.04 12.54 11.74
C LEU A 198 0.63 12.15 13.06
N ALA A 199 1.92 12.49 13.22
CA ALA A 199 2.65 12.18 14.45
C ALA A 199 2.04 12.89 15.68
N ASP A 200 1.67 14.17 15.54
CA ASP A 200 1.02 14.95 16.60
C ASP A 200 -0.30 14.30 17.03
N ARG A 201 -1.11 13.85 16.06
CA ARG A 201 -2.40 13.19 16.33
C ARG A 201 -2.21 11.85 17.05
N LEU A 202 -1.31 11.00 16.56
CA LEU A 202 -1.03 9.72 17.22
C LEU A 202 -0.54 9.93 18.66
N GLU A 203 0.31 10.93 18.90
CA GLU A 203 0.78 11.27 20.25
C GLU A 203 -0.34 11.84 21.14
N SER A 204 -1.27 12.64 20.59
CA SER A 204 -2.40 13.16 21.37
C SER A 204 -3.35 12.06 21.85
N ASP A 205 -3.42 10.96 21.10
CA ASP A 205 -4.23 9.78 21.44
C ASP A 205 -3.49 8.81 22.37
N GLY A 206 -2.25 9.15 22.75
CA GLY A 206 -1.46 8.47 23.77
C GLY A 206 -0.45 7.45 23.24
N LEU A 207 -0.24 7.37 21.92
CA LEU A 207 0.72 6.46 21.32
C LEU A 207 2.14 7.03 21.39
N ARG A 208 3.14 6.18 21.62
CA ARG A 208 4.55 6.62 21.57
C ARG A 208 5.03 6.55 20.13
N VAL A 209 5.27 7.73 19.55
CA VAL A 209 5.70 7.88 18.16
C VAL A 209 7.19 8.15 18.11
N CYS A 210 7.89 7.49 17.19
CA CYS A 210 9.22 7.93 16.76
C CYS A 210 9.10 8.73 15.46
N ARG A 211 9.55 9.98 15.48
CA ARG A 211 9.53 10.87 14.33
C ARG A 211 10.87 10.80 13.60
N GLY A 212 10.90 10.19 12.42
CA GLY A 212 12.14 9.92 11.65
C GLY A 212 12.91 11.17 11.20
N TRP A 213 12.33 12.37 11.34
CA TRP A 213 13.00 13.65 11.08
C TRP A 213 13.53 14.34 12.35
N SER A 214 13.12 13.91 13.54
CA SER A 214 13.49 14.54 14.82
C SER A 214 14.42 13.68 15.66
N ALA A 215 14.45 12.38 15.41
CA ALA A 215 15.28 11.42 16.12
C ALA A 215 15.77 10.34 15.15
N ARG A 216 16.80 9.61 15.55
CA ARG A 216 17.22 8.41 14.82
C ARG A 216 16.28 7.26 15.19
N CYS A 217 15.30 7.00 14.35
CA CYS A 217 14.35 5.93 14.54
C CYS A 217 14.86 4.64 13.87
N PRO A 218 14.54 3.46 14.43
CA PRO A 218 14.68 2.22 13.67
C PRO A 218 13.65 2.21 12.53
N LEU A 219 13.95 1.52 11.43
CA LEU A 219 12.98 1.27 10.33
C LEU A 219 12.40 2.55 9.68
N GLU A 220 13.23 3.59 9.50
CA GLU A 220 12.80 4.86 8.91
C GLU A 220 12.41 4.78 7.43
N GLY A 221 12.59 3.63 6.76
CA GLY A 221 12.28 3.46 5.35
C GLY A 221 13.26 4.17 4.40
N THR A 222 14.48 4.47 4.84
CA THR A 222 15.49 5.22 4.05
C THR A 222 16.00 4.45 2.82
N GLU A 223 15.86 3.13 2.80
CA GLU A 223 16.19 2.27 1.66
C GLU A 223 14.97 1.90 0.81
N ASN A 224 13.78 2.37 1.19
CA ASN A 224 12.53 2.05 0.51
C ASN A 224 12.54 2.54 -0.94
N VAL A 225 12.31 1.64 -1.90
CA VAL A 225 12.41 2.00 -3.33
C VAL A 225 11.21 2.82 -3.82
N GLN A 226 10.03 2.65 -3.22
CA GLN A 226 8.86 3.46 -3.54
C GLN A 226 9.02 4.88 -3.00
N GLY A 227 9.54 5.05 -1.79
CA GLY A 227 9.90 6.35 -1.21
C GLY A 227 10.94 7.09 -2.05
N ARG A 228 12.03 6.39 -2.46
CA ARG A 228 13.04 6.96 -3.38
C ARG A 228 12.42 7.41 -4.71
N SER A 229 11.48 6.64 -5.23
CA SER A 229 10.79 6.96 -6.48
C SER A 229 9.85 8.17 -6.34
N ALA A 230 9.18 8.30 -5.19
CA ALA A 230 8.32 9.43 -4.86
C ALA A 230 9.12 10.73 -4.79
N GLU A 231 10.25 10.71 -4.07
CA GLU A 231 11.18 11.83 -3.95
C GLU A 231 11.66 12.32 -5.33
N ARG A 232 12.14 11.39 -6.18
CA ARG A 232 12.58 11.73 -7.55
C ARG A 232 11.48 12.38 -8.40
N ARG A 233 10.21 12.16 -8.06
CA ARG A 233 9.04 12.67 -8.78
C ARG A 233 8.38 13.84 -8.08
N HIS A 234 8.86 14.24 -6.90
CA HIS A 234 8.20 15.22 -6.04
C HIS A 234 6.75 14.84 -5.71
N ALA A 235 6.47 13.54 -5.59
CA ALA A 235 5.18 13.03 -5.13
C ALA A 235 5.19 12.87 -3.61
N PRO A 236 4.16 13.30 -2.86
CA PRO A 236 4.09 13.10 -1.42
C PRO A 236 4.12 11.61 -1.04
N PHE A 237 4.89 11.27 0.00
CA PHE A 237 5.05 9.90 0.47
C PHE A 237 5.29 9.88 1.98
N LEU A 238 4.57 9.00 2.68
CA LEU A 238 4.78 8.72 4.10
C LEU A 238 5.00 7.22 4.31
N HIS A 239 6.04 6.91 5.06
CA HIS A 239 6.39 5.58 5.53
C HIS A 239 5.99 5.45 7.00
N VAL A 240 5.10 4.52 7.31
CA VAL A 240 4.57 4.31 8.66
C VAL A 240 4.79 2.86 9.08
N GLU A 241 5.58 2.67 10.12
CA GLU A 241 5.84 1.38 10.75
C GLU A 241 5.00 1.28 12.03
N LEU A 242 4.25 0.19 12.19
CA LEU A 242 3.31 0.02 13.30
C LEU A 242 3.62 -1.22 14.14
N ALA A 243 3.64 -1.04 15.46
CA ALA A 243 3.68 -2.15 16.41
C ALA A 243 2.34 -2.92 16.38
N PRO A 244 2.28 -4.18 16.84
CA PRO A 244 1.05 -4.99 16.74
C PRO A 244 -0.18 -4.29 17.33
N ALA A 245 -0.05 -3.70 18.53
CA ALA A 245 -1.13 -2.99 19.20
C ALA A 245 -1.73 -1.84 18.37
N ALA A 246 -0.92 -1.17 17.53
CA ALA A 246 -1.34 -0.03 16.71
C ALA A 246 -1.93 -0.43 15.34
N ARG A 247 -1.98 -1.72 15.00
CA ARG A 247 -2.48 -2.18 13.67
C ARG A 247 -3.44 -3.36 13.72
N SER A 248 -3.51 -4.07 14.84
CA SER A 248 -4.42 -5.20 15.04
C SER A 248 -5.82 -4.71 15.43
N ASP A 249 -6.34 -5.19 16.56
CA ASP A 249 -7.60 -4.75 17.16
C ASP A 249 -7.34 -4.06 18.51
N GLY A 250 -8.34 -3.28 18.94
CA GLY A 250 -8.34 -2.60 20.23
C GLY A 250 -7.97 -1.12 20.09
N ARG A 251 -7.98 -0.43 21.23
CA ARG A 251 -7.93 1.04 21.26
C ARG A 251 -6.78 1.63 20.44
N ASP A 252 -5.53 1.20 20.65
CA ASP A 252 -4.38 1.78 19.94
C ASP A 252 -4.49 1.60 18.42
N ALA A 253 -5.11 0.51 17.94
CA ALA A 253 -5.35 0.28 16.53
C ALA A 253 -6.49 1.16 15.99
N ASP A 254 -7.55 1.36 16.77
CA ASP A 254 -8.67 2.26 16.44
C ASP A 254 -8.17 3.71 16.31
N GLU A 255 -7.40 4.20 17.30
CA GLU A 255 -6.81 5.55 17.28
C GLU A 255 -5.83 5.72 16.10
N THR A 256 -5.05 4.68 15.79
CA THR A 256 -4.15 4.70 14.63
C THR A 256 -4.93 4.76 13.32
N GLU A 257 -5.99 3.97 13.17
CA GLU A 257 -6.84 4.03 11.99
C GLU A 257 -7.44 5.43 11.82
N ASP A 258 -8.01 6.01 12.88
CA ASP A 258 -8.62 7.33 12.81
C ASP A 258 -7.60 8.42 12.47
N ALA A 259 -6.39 8.39 13.06
CA ALA A 259 -5.32 9.33 12.72
C ALA A 259 -4.89 9.22 11.24
N LEU A 260 -4.77 8.00 10.72
CA LEU A 260 -4.46 7.76 9.31
C LEU A 260 -5.62 8.19 8.40
N ARG A 261 -6.87 8.00 8.80
CA ARG A 261 -8.04 8.47 8.05
C ARG A 261 -8.09 9.98 7.94
N ASP A 262 -7.74 10.70 9.00
CA ASP A 262 -7.69 12.17 8.97
C ASP A 262 -6.60 12.69 8.03
N LEU A 263 -5.44 12.03 7.99
CA LEU A 263 -4.41 12.29 6.98
C LEU A 263 -4.96 12.10 5.55
N LEU A 264 -5.60 10.96 5.27
CA LEU A 264 -6.16 10.67 3.95
C LEU A 264 -7.33 11.61 3.59
N GLY A 265 -8.10 12.05 4.60
CA GLY A 265 -9.15 13.05 4.46
C GLY A 265 -8.60 14.42 4.05
N THR A 266 -7.45 14.81 4.61
CA THR A 266 -6.73 16.04 4.24
C THR A 266 -6.29 15.99 2.76
N TRP A 267 -5.64 14.89 2.34
CA TRP A 267 -5.27 14.70 0.92
C TRP A 267 -6.46 14.64 -0.03
N SER A 268 -7.65 14.29 0.46
CA SER A 268 -8.87 14.27 -0.36
C SER A 268 -9.45 15.66 -0.62
N ALA A 269 -9.20 16.62 0.29
CA ALA A 269 -9.73 17.97 0.25
C ALA A 269 -8.91 18.93 -0.62
N ASP A 270 -7.62 18.64 -0.83
CA ASP A 270 -6.69 19.39 -1.69
C ASP A 270 -6.89 19.09 -3.19
#